data_AF-X1LQQ2-F1
#
_entry.id   AF-X1LQQ2-F1
#
_cell.length_a   1.000
_cell.length_b   1.000
_cell.length_c   1.000
_cell.angle_alpha   90.00
_cell.angle_beta   90.00
_cell.angle_gamma   90.00
#
_symmetry.space_group_name_H-M   'P 1'
#
loop_
_entity.id
_entity.type
_entity.pdbx_description
1 polymer ?
#
loop_
_entity_poly.entity_id
_entity_poly.type
_entity_poly.pdbx_seq_one_letter_code
_entity_poly.pdbx_strand_id
1 'polypeptide(L)'
;AITQGVSLDHCINGVQNSRAISVLIAITGNLDILGGNIYNHPLRQASLRVKGMVSVDEAIGASYPIFGKFTGETTSMPVTDAIITGKPYPVKALIVQGCNPALTWPDSHKVGQALERLDLLVVSDLFMTETAKLADIFLPATAFPERKIIRDYVFEGLPLITVSNKVVEPPADCLEDWQLWSELGRKMGYADYFPWQSADELFAYLLEPSGITLEQLEQNPGGIHSGKLPDFVGWNPGNLFYHLRAIFFDLLL
;
A
#
# COMPACT_ATOMS: atom_id res chain seq x y z
N ALA A 1 6.61 -25.24 -1.12
CA ALA A 1 5.89 -23.99 -0.80
C ALA A 1 4.64 -23.92 -1.64
N ILE A 2 3.52 -23.45 -1.07
CA ILE A 2 2.30 -23.17 -1.82
C ILE A 2 2.22 -21.66 -2.04
N THR A 3 2.16 -21.23 -3.30
CA THR A 3 2.04 -19.81 -3.65
C THR A 3 0.64 -19.54 -4.16
N GLN A 4 -0.01 -18.52 -3.61
CA GLN A 4 -1.33 -18.07 -4.04
C GLN A 4 -1.18 -17.07 -5.20
N GLY A 5 -2.08 -17.14 -6.18
CA GLY A 5 -2.20 -16.15 -7.24
C GLY A 5 -3.47 -15.33 -7.08
N VAL A 6 -3.56 -14.23 -7.84
CA VAL A 6 -4.64 -13.23 -7.74
C VAL A 6 -6.03 -13.78 -8.06
N SER A 7 -6.14 -14.90 -8.79
CA SER A 7 -7.43 -15.48 -9.18
C SER A 7 -8.33 -15.83 -7.99
N LEU A 8 -7.73 -16.18 -6.84
CA LEU A 8 -8.47 -16.49 -5.62
C LEU A 8 -9.11 -15.23 -5.01
N ASP A 9 -8.50 -14.06 -5.21
CA ASP A 9 -9.01 -12.79 -4.71
C ASP A 9 -10.23 -12.31 -5.51
N HIS A 10 -10.39 -12.80 -6.73
CA HIS A 10 -11.44 -12.37 -7.68
C HIS A 10 -12.68 -13.28 -7.66
N CYS A 11 -12.95 -13.92 -6.52
CA CYS A 11 -14.12 -14.77 -6.34
C CYS A 11 -14.84 -14.50 -5.02
N ILE A 12 -16.14 -14.78 -5.00
CA ILE A 12 -17.00 -14.58 -3.81
C ILE A 12 -16.53 -15.39 -2.58
N ASN A 13 -15.76 -16.46 -2.80
CA ASN A 13 -15.23 -17.33 -1.75
C ASN A 13 -13.74 -17.06 -1.45
N GLY A 14 -13.17 -15.95 -1.92
CA GLY A 14 -11.73 -15.69 -1.87
C GLY A 14 -11.14 -15.78 -0.47
N VAL A 15 -11.87 -15.27 0.53
CA VAL A 15 -11.47 -15.37 1.95
C VAL A 15 -11.41 -16.83 2.41
N GLN A 16 -12.40 -17.65 2.08
CA GLN A 16 -12.45 -19.06 2.46
C GLN A 16 -11.38 -19.89 1.73
N ASN A 17 -11.12 -19.56 0.46
CA ASN A 17 -10.06 -20.19 -0.31
C ASN A 17 -8.68 -19.89 0.29
N SER A 18 -8.42 -18.62 0.61
CA SER A 18 -7.17 -18.19 1.25
C SER A 18 -6.96 -18.90 2.58
N ARG A 19 -8.01 -18.98 3.41
CA ARG A 19 -8.02 -19.71 4.67
C ARG A 19 -7.74 -21.19 4.49
N ALA A 20 -8.39 -21.85 3.52
CA ALA A 20 -8.17 -23.26 3.24
C ALA A 20 -6.71 -23.54 2.83
N ILE A 21 -6.10 -22.63 2.07
CA ILE A 21 -4.68 -22.73 1.71
C ILE A 21 -3.77 -22.52 2.93
N SER A 22 -4.04 -21.50 3.76
CA SER A 22 -3.31 -21.30 5.03
C SER A 22 -3.36 -22.54 5.92
N VAL A 23 -4.52 -23.16 6.06
CA VAL A 23 -4.72 -24.42 6.81
C VAL A 23 -3.94 -25.56 6.15
N LEU A 24 -3.99 -25.70 4.83
CA LEU A 24 -3.26 -26.74 4.11
C LEU A 24 -1.75 -26.63 4.33
N ILE A 25 -1.19 -25.43 4.25
CA ILE A 25 0.23 -25.15 4.55
C ILE A 25 0.57 -25.61 5.98
N ALA A 26 -0.29 -25.28 6.95
CA ALA A 26 -0.08 -25.64 8.35
C ALA A 26 -0.13 -27.15 8.60
N ILE A 27 -1.19 -27.85 8.16
CA ILE A 27 -1.37 -29.28 8.44
C ILE A 27 -0.36 -30.17 7.72
N THR A 28 0.23 -29.67 6.64
CA THR A 28 1.30 -30.38 5.90
C THR A 28 2.70 -30.09 6.44
N GLY A 29 2.81 -29.27 7.50
CA GLY A 29 4.10 -28.94 8.12
C GLY A 29 5.00 -28.06 7.25
N ASN A 30 4.42 -27.33 6.29
CA ASN A 30 5.16 -26.51 5.34
C ASN A 30 5.52 -25.10 5.87
N LEU A 31 5.31 -24.82 7.16
CA LEU A 31 5.60 -23.53 7.77
C LEU A 31 7.05 -23.47 8.27
N ASP A 32 7.78 -22.41 7.89
CA ASP A 32 9.12 -22.09 8.37
C ASP A 32 10.14 -23.23 8.21
N ILE A 33 10.03 -23.98 7.12
CA ILE A 33 11.02 -24.99 6.70
C ILE A 33 11.66 -24.60 5.37
N LEU A 34 12.85 -25.14 5.10
CA LEU A 34 13.51 -24.95 3.81
C LEU A 34 12.62 -25.50 2.67
N GLY A 35 12.35 -24.65 1.68
CA GLY A 35 11.42 -24.98 0.58
C GLY A 35 9.94 -24.89 0.95
N GLY A 36 9.61 -24.55 2.20
CA GLY A 36 8.26 -24.26 2.70
C GLY A 36 7.85 -22.81 2.53
N ASN A 37 6.75 -22.43 3.17
CA ASN A 37 6.26 -21.07 3.28
C ASN A 37 6.89 -20.40 4.51
N ILE A 38 7.54 -19.26 4.29
CA ILE A 38 8.17 -18.45 5.35
C ILE A 38 7.35 -17.18 5.61
N TYR A 39 7.34 -16.73 6.85
CA TYR A 39 6.78 -15.44 7.23
C TYR A 39 7.88 -14.49 7.65
N ASN A 40 8.06 -13.40 6.89
CA ASN A 40 9.01 -12.35 7.25
C ASN A 40 8.34 -11.29 8.10
N HIS A 41 9.10 -10.73 9.05
CA HIS A 41 8.67 -9.56 9.78
C HIS A 41 8.92 -8.30 8.94
N PRO A 42 7.92 -7.42 8.78
CA PRO A 42 8.13 -6.12 8.15
C PRO A 42 9.22 -5.34 8.85
N LEU A 43 10.02 -4.62 8.08
CA LEU A 43 10.96 -3.67 8.64
C LEU A 43 10.17 -2.63 9.44
N ARG A 44 10.65 -2.31 10.64
CA ARG A 44 10.05 -1.23 11.42
C ARG A 44 10.33 0.10 10.73
N GLN A 45 9.28 0.78 10.29
CA GLN A 45 9.37 2.08 9.64
C GLN A 45 8.53 3.12 10.41
N ALA A 46 8.87 4.40 10.25
CA ALA A 46 8.06 5.47 10.79
C ALA A 46 6.70 5.52 10.06
N SER A 47 5.65 5.85 10.80
CA SER A 47 4.32 5.99 10.21
C SER A 47 4.09 7.44 9.76
N LEU A 48 3.59 7.60 8.54
CA LEU A 48 3.09 8.90 8.05
C LEU A 48 1.64 9.16 8.49
N ARG A 49 1.00 8.23 9.21
CA ARG A 49 -0.38 8.38 9.67
C ARG A 49 -0.45 9.37 10.84
N VAL A 50 -1.32 10.37 10.71
CA VAL A 50 -1.67 11.27 11.81
C VAL A 50 -2.74 10.62 12.67
N LYS A 51 -2.34 10.08 13.83
CA LYS A 51 -3.25 9.36 14.73
C LYS A 51 -4.37 10.27 15.25
N GLY A 52 -5.59 9.75 15.24
CA GLY A 52 -6.77 10.42 15.81
C GLY A 52 -7.41 11.50 14.93
N MET A 53 -6.90 11.75 13.73
CA MET A 53 -7.47 12.74 12.80
C MET A 53 -8.58 12.16 11.90
N VAL A 54 -8.58 10.85 11.67
CA VAL A 54 -9.53 10.18 10.75
C VAL A 54 -10.20 9.02 11.48
N SER A 55 -11.53 8.94 11.36
CA SER A 55 -12.34 7.83 11.85
C SER A 55 -12.60 6.83 10.73
N VAL A 56 -12.21 5.57 10.95
CA VAL A 56 -12.46 4.46 9.99
C VAL A 56 -13.90 3.95 10.14
N ASP A 57 -14.50 4.07 11.32
CA ASP A 57 -15.83 3.54 11.62
C ASP A 57 -16.96 4.33 10.91
N GLU A 58 -16.71 5.59 10.58
CA GLU A 58 -17.65 6.50 9.91
C GLU A 58 -17.34 6.67 8.41
N ALA A 59 -16.24 6.08 7.94
CA ALA A 59 -15.80 6.20 6.55
C ALA A 59 -16.67 5.36 5.60
N ILE A 60 -16.80 5.82 4.36
CA ILE A 60 -17.37 5.00 3.28
C ILE A 60 -16.53 3.72 3.18
N GLY A 61 -17.20 2.56 3.22
CA GLY A 61 -16.54 1.25 3.26
C GLY A 61 -16.37 0.65 4.66
N ALA A 62 -16.77 1.34 5.73
CA ALA A 62 -16.73 0.80 7.11
C ALA A 62 -17.55 -0.49 7.30
N SER A 63 -18.54 -0.74 6.43
CA SER A 63 -19.31 -2.00 6.40
C SER A 63 -18.48 -3.25 6.09
N TYR A 64 -17.21 -3.08 5.70
CA TYR A 64 -16.24 -4.15 5.46
C TYR A 64 -15.16 -4.15 6.55
N PRO A 65 -15.50 -4.51 7.80
CA PRO A 65 -14.67 -4.26 8.98
C PRO A 65 -13.37 -5.08 9.00
N ILE A 66 -13.31 -6.20 8.27
CA ILE A 66 -12.10 -7.04 8.20
C ILE A 66 -10.96 -6.26 7.56
N PHE A 67 -11.24 -5.57 6.44
CA PHE A 67 -10.26 -4.75 5.76
C PHE A 67 -9.77 -3.62 6.66
N GLY A 68 -10.69 -2.87 7.27
CA GLY A 68 -10.36 -1.76 8.19
C GLY A 68 -9.56 -2.18 9.41
N LYS A 69 -9.90 -3.32 10.04
CA LYS A 69 -9.13 -3.84 11.18
C LYS A 69 -7.71 -4.25 10.82
N PHE A 70 -7.49 -4.71 9.59
CA PHE A 70 -6.18 -5.19 9.14
C PHE A 70 -5.31 -4.06 8.61
N THR A 71 -5.86 -3.22 7.73
CA THR A 71 -5.08 -2.17 7.03
C THR A 71 -5.06 -0.85 7.80
N GLY A 72 -6.07 -0.58 8.62
CA GLY A 72 -6.33 0.75 9.16
C GLY A 72 -6.97 1.71 8.15
N GLU A 73 -7.43 1.20 7.00
CA GLU A 73 -8.04 1.95 5.90
C GLU A 73 -9.41 1.35 5.54
N THR A 74 -10.30 2.08 4.87
CA THR A 74 -11.53 1.49 4.32
C THR A 74 -11.38 1.07 2.86
N THR A 75 -12.22 0.12 2.43
CA THR A 75 -12.30 -0.23 1.01
C THR A 75 -12.90 0.93 0.22
N SER A 76 -12.29 1.24 -0.93
CA SER A 76 -12.75 2.30 -1.83
C SER A 76 -13.96 1.88 -2.68
N MET A 77 -14.30 0.59 -2.74
CA MET A 77 -15.35 0.08 -3.64
C MET A 77 -16.71 0.79 -3.45
N PRO A 78 -17.18 1.08 -2.22
CA PRO A 78 -18.45 1.76 -2.02
C PRO A 78 -18.43 3.27 -2.34
N VAL A 79 -17.26 3.86 -2.61
CA VAL A 79 -17.13 5.29 -2.95
C VAL A 79 -17.88 5.60 -4.25
N THR A 80 -17.86 4.70 -5.24
CA THR A 80 -18.61 4.85 -6.49
C THR A 80 -20.12 5.05 -6.22
N ASP A 81 -20.69 4.25 -5.31
CA ASP A 81 -22.09 4.40 -4.91
C ASP A 81 -22.33 5.69 -4.13
N ALA A 82 -21.40 6.07 -3.26
CA ALA A 82 -21.52 7.30 -2.48
C ALA A 82 -21.49 8.55 -3.35
N ILE A 83 -20.67 8.58 -4.40
CA ILE A 83 -20.65 9.68 -5.38
C ILE A 83 -21.99 9.77 -6.12
N ILE A 84 -22.54 8.65 -6.59
CA ILE A 84 -23.80 8.64 -7.35
C ILE A 84 -25.00 8.99 -6.49
N THR A 85 -25.09 8.40 -5.29
CA THR A 85 -26.29 8.45 -4.44
C THR A 85 -26.25 9.57 -3.40
N GLY A 86 -25.07 10.11 -3.10
CA GLY A 86 -24.86 11.05 -2.00
C GLY A 86 -24.99 10.41 -0.60
N LYS A 87 -24.97 9.07 -0.50
CA LYS A 87 -25.13 8.32 0.75
C LYS A 87 -23.90 7.46 1.04
N PRO A 88 -23.48 7.33 2.31
CA PRO A 88 -24.05 7.93 3.52
C PRO A 88 -23.88 9.47 3.60
N TYR A 89 -22.98 10.03 2.81
CA TYR A 89 -22.79 11.47 2.62
C TYR A 89 -22.21 11.73 1.22
N PRO A 90 -22.33 12.96 0.68
CA PRO A 90 -21.84 13.27 -0.65
C PRO A 90 -20.32 13.25 -0.72
N VAL A 91 -19.79 12.61 -1.77
CA VAL A 91 -18.39 12.72 -2.19
C VAL A 91 -18.35 13.62 -3.40
N LYS A 92 -17.65 14.75 -3.27
CA LYS A 92 -17.61 15.81 -4.30
C LYS A 92 -16.26 15.97 -4.98
N ALA A 93 -15.19 15.52 -4.34
CA ALA A 93 -13.87 15.55 -4.92
C ALA A 93 -13.19 14.19 -4.81
N LEU A 94 -12.39 13.84 -5.80
CA LEU A 94 -11.55 12.65 -5.80
C LEU A 94 -10.16 13.00 -6.34
N ILE A 95 -9.12 12.57 -5.63
CA ILE A 95 -7.74 12.60 -6.10
C ILE A 95 -7.35 11.16 -6.42
N VAL A 96 -7.00 10.90 -7.67
CA VAL A 96 -6.53 9.60 -8.15
C VAL A 96 -5.04 9.74 -8.45
N GLN A 97 -4.23 8.84 -7.90
CA GLN A 97 -2.79 8.85 -8.14
C GLN A 97 -2.32 7.46 -8.55
N GLY A 98 -1.59 7.37 -9.67
CA GLY A 98 -1.01 6.13 -10.18
C GLY A 98 -2.03 5.01 -10.44
N CYS A 99 -3.27 5.36 -10.79
CA CYS A 99 -4.35 4.42 -10.96
C CYS A 99 -5.33 4.87 -12.06
N ASN A 100 -6.00 3.90 -12.70
CA ASN A 100 -6.99 4.14 -13.75
C ASN A 100 -8.37 3.51 -13.40
N PRO A 101 -9.09 3.98 -12.37
CA PRO A 101 -10.40 3.47 -11.93
C PRO A 101 -11.42 3.27 -13.05
N ALA A 102 -11.49 4.18 -14.03
CA ALA A 102 -12.42 4.06 -15.17
C ALA A 102 -12.28 2.74 -15.94
N LEU A 103 -11.08 2.12 -15.88
CA LEU A 103 -10.78 0.84 -16.50
C LEU A 103 -10.64 -0.31 -15.49
N THR A 104 -10.06 -0.05 -14.31
CA THR A 104 -9.61 -1.11 -13.38
C THR A 104 -10.62 -1.45 -12.29
N TRP A 105 -11.60 -0.58 -12.02
CA TRP A 105 -12.63 -0.85 -11.02
C TRP A 105 -13.79 -1.64 -11.63
N PRO A 106 -14.50 -2.46 -10.83
CA PRO A 106 -15.64 -3.22 -11.30
C PRO A 106 -16.79 -2.29 -11.71
N ASP A 107 -17.52 -2.70 -12.75
CA ASP A 107 -18.61 -1.92 -13.36
C ASP A 107 -18.13 -0.56 -13.90
N SER A 108 -17.31 -0.60 -14.95
CA SER A 108 -16.69 0.59 -15.56
C SER A 108 -17.71 1.64 -16.01
N HIS A 109 -18.92 1.23 -16.43
CA HIS A 109 -19.98 2.16 -16.78
C HIS A 109 -20.46 2.96 -15.57
N LYS A 110 -20.74 2.28 -14.46
CA LYS A 110 -21.08 2.95 -13.19
C LYS A 110 -19.94 3.82 -12.68
N VAL A 111 -18.70 3.37 -12.80
CA VAL A 111 -17.52 4.16 -12.40
C VAL A 111 -17.42 5.44 -13.24
N GLY A 112 -17.56 5.36 -14.57
CA GLY A 112 -17.59 6.54 -15.43
C GLY A 112 -18.67 7.54 -15.01
N GLN A 113 -19.89 7.07 -14.77
CA GLN A 113 -20.99 7.91 -14.27
C GLN A 113 -20.70 8.56 -12.91
N ALA A 114 -20.00 7.87 -12.02
CA ALA A 114 -19.59 8.44 -10.74
C ALA A 114 -18.54 9.53 -10.95
N LEU A 115 -17.51 9.27 -11.75
CA LEU A 115 -16.44 10.24 -12.01
C LEU A 115 -16.97 11.53 -12.63
N GLU A 116 -17.91 11.45 -13.58
CA GLU A 116 -18.56 12.62 -14.21
C GLU A 116 -19.43 13.46 -13.25
N ARG A 117 -19.79 12.92 -12.07
CA ARG A 117 -20.61 13.61 -11.06
C ARG A 117 -19.80 14.36 -10.01
N LEU A 118 -18.49 14.18 -10.00
CA LEU A 118 -17.61 14.90 -9.09
C LEU A 118 -17.60 16.38 -9.46
N ASP A 119 -17.50 17.23 -8.45
CA ASP A 119 -17.28 18.66 -8.63
C ASP A 119 -15.78 18.94 -8.90
N LEU A 120 -14.90 18.00 -8.53
CA LEU A 120 -13.46 18.04 -8.79
C LEU A 120 -12.85 16.63 -8.88
N LEU A 121 -12.27 16.30 -10.02
CA LEU A 121 -11.44 15.12 -10.24
C LEU A 121 -10.01 15.53 -10.56
N VAL A 122 -9.07 15.17 -9.67
CA VAL A 122 -7.63 15.37 -9.88
C VAL A 122 -6.99 14.03 -10.18
N VAL A 123 -6.20 13.95 -11.25
CA VAL A 123 -5.47 12.72 -11.61
C VAL A 123 -3.98 13.01 -11.70
N SER A 124 -3.19 12.30 -10.90
CA SER A 124 -1.73 12.30 -10.94
C SER A 124 -1.24 10.99 -11.56
N ASP A 125 -0.71 11.03 -12.79
CA ASP A 125 -0.31 9.83 -13.53
C ASP A 125 0.83 10.13 -14.51
N LEU A 126 1.44 9.07 -15.05
CA LEU A 126 2.47 9.17 -16.09
C LEU A 126 1.87 9.48 -17.47
N PHE A 127 0.63 9.07 -17.70
CA PHE A 127 -0.02 9.14 -19.00
C PHE A 127 -1.45 9.65 -18.89
N MET A 128 -1.97 10.15 -20.01
CA MET A 128 -3.38 10.52 -20.16
C MET A 128 -4.26 9.26 -20.28
N THR A 129 -4.45 8.56 -19.15
CA THR A 129 -5.29 7.35 -19.02
C THR A 129 -6.79 7.63 -19.20
N GLU A 130 -7.62 6.59 -19.29
CA GLU A 130 -9.08 6.75 -19.39
C GLU A 130 -9.67 7.55 -18.23
N THR A 131 -9.14 7.36 -17.01
CA THR A 131 -9.51 8.19 -15.86
C THR A 131 -8.97 9.61 -15.99
N ALA A 132 -7.73 9.79 -16.44
CA ALA A 132 -7.12 11.11 -16.61
C ALA A 132 -7.87 11.98 -17.62
N LYS A 133 -8.43 11.38 -18.68
CA LYS A 133 -9.26 12.08 -19.68
C LYS A 133 -10.55 12.67 -19.10
N LEU A 134 -11.01 12.16 -17.96
CA LEU A 134 -12.18 12.67 -17.24
C LEU A 134 -11.81 13.73 -16.20
N ALA A 135 -10.53 13.95 -15.94
CA ALA A 135 -10.06 14.81 -14.85
C ALA A 135 -10.21 16.30 -15.17
N ASP A 136 -10.58 17.09 -14.15
CA ASP A 136 -10.51 18.55 -14.22
C ASP A 136 -9.06 19.03 -14.15
N ILE A 137 -8.21 18.31 -13.40
CA ILE A 137 -6.79 18.62 -13.24
C ILE A 137 -5.97 17.35 -13.48
N PHE A 138 -5.03 17.44 -14.41
CA PHE A 138 -4.01 16.42 -14.61
C PHE A 138 -2.66 16.91 -14.07
N LEU A 139 -2.02 16.10 -13.22
CA LEU A 139 -0.72 16.36 -12.63
C LEU A 139 0.27 15.31 -13.16
N PRO A 140 1.28 15.69 -13.96
CA PRO A 140 2.24 14.72 -14.47
C PRO A 140 3.12 14.19 -13.33
N ALA A 141 3.17 12.87 -13.18
CA ALA A 141 3.97 12.20 -12.16
C ALA A 141 5.36 11.81 -12.69
N THR A 142 6.30 11.58 -11.78
CA THR A 142 7.63 11.04 -12.12
C THR A 142 7.61 9.52 -12.29
N ALA A 143 8.26 9.02 -13.34
CA ALA A 143 8.49 7.59 -13.54
C ALA A 143 9.55 7.03 -12.57
N PHE A 144 9.64 5.70 -12.46
CA PHE A 144 10.58 5.06 -11.53
C PHE A 144 12.06 5.48 -11.69
N PRO A 145 12.63 5.70 -12.91
CA PRO A 145 14.06 6.01 -13.05
C PRO A 145 14.33 7.51 -12.84
N GLU A 146 13.29 8.32 -12.66
CA GLU A 146 13.37 9.78 -12.54
C GLU A 146 13.51 10.27 -11.09
N ARG A 147 13.42 9.34 -10.13
CA ARG A 147 13.41 9.64 -8.69
C ARG A 147 14.16 8.60 -7.87
N LYS A 148 14.55 8.99 -6.65
CA LYS A 148 15.08 8.05 -5.66
C LYS A 148 13.92 7.26 -5.03
N ILE A 149 14.08 5.96 -4.82
CA ILE A 149 13.04 5.09 -4.27
C ILE A 149 13.64 4.20 -3.19
N ILE A 150 13.03 4.18 -2.01
CA ILE A 150 13.23 3.11 -1.03
C ILE A 150 12.17 2.04 -1.28
N ARG A 151 12.60 0.77 -1.35
CA ARG A 151 11.69 -0.37 -1.52
C ARG A 151 11.96 -1.43 -0.46
N ASP A 152 10.93 -1.74 0.32
CA ASP A 152 10.90 -2.91 1.21
C ASP A 152 10.24 -4.08 0.45
N TYR A 153 10.95 -5.20 0.35
CA TYR A 153 10.51 -6.41 -0.35
C TYR A 153 9.82 -7.44 0.57
N VAL A 154 9.48 -7.08 1.82
CA VAL A 154 8.90 -8.03 2.78
C VAL A 154 7.63 -8.69 2.26
N PHE A 155 6.81 -7.96 1.51
CA PHE A 155 5.56 -8.47 0.94
C PHE A 155 5.79 -9.46 -0.21
N GLU A 156 6.95 -9.40 -0.87
CA GLU A 156 7.42 -10.39 -1.84
C GLU A 156 8.15 -11.57 -1.17
N GLY A 157 8.14 -11.65 0.16
CA GLY A 157 8.76 -12.74 0.89
C GLY A 157 10.28 -12.59 1.01
N LEU A 158 10.84 -11.40 0.76
CA LEU A 158 12.25 -11.12 0.92
C LEU A 158 12.44 -10.09 2.04
N PRO A 159 13.12 -10.42 3.16
CA PRO A 159 13.47 -9.45 4.18
C PRO A 159 14.62 -8.59 3.66
N LEU A 160 14.36 -7.74 2.67
CA LEU A 160 15.33 -6.97 1.92
C LEU A 160 14.77 -5.57 1.72
N ILE A 161 15.55 -4.57 2.09
CA ILE A 161 15.28 -3.18 1.75
C ILE A 161 16.37 -2.65 0.82
N THR A 162 15.96 -1.96 -0.24
CA THR A 162 16.87 -1.37 -1.23
C THR A 162 16.61 0.12 -1.37
N VAL A 163 17.63 0.84 -1.86
CA VAL A 163 17.48 2.18 -2.42
C VAL A 163 17.85 2.14 -3.89
N SER A 164 16.99 2.71 -4.73
CA SER A 164 17.26 2.95 -6.14
C SER A 164 17.55 4.42 -6.35
N ASN A 165 18.67 4.73 -7.00
CA ASN A 165 19.04 6.09 -7.33
C ASN A 165 18.24 6.62 -8.52
N LYS A 166 18.08 7.93 -8.57
CA LYS A 166 17.63 8.64 -9.77
C LYS A 166 18.65 8.44 -10.89
N VAL A 167 18.18 8.03 -12.05
CA VAL A 167 19.00 7.71 -13.24
C VAL A 167 18.86 8.77 -14.33
N VAL A 168 17.69 9.38 -14.44
CA VAL A 168 17.38 10.43 -15.42
C VAL A 168 16.68 11.61 -14.74
N GLU A 169 16.79 12.80 -15.31
CA GLU A 169 16.00 13.94 -14.85
C GLU A 169 14.53 13.76 -15.24
N PRO A 170 13.57 14.07 -14.34
CA PRO A 170 12.16 14.05 -14.71
C PRO A 170 11.88 15.10 -15.78
N PRO A 171 10.87 14.88 -16.65
CA PRO A 171 10.36 15.92 -17.52
C PRO A 171 9.97 17.18 -16.74
N ALA A 172 9.97 18.33 -17.42
CA ALA A 172 9.53 19.58 -16.82
C ALA A 172 8.11 19.45 -16.26
N ASP A 173 7.85 20.11 -15.14
CA ASP A 173 6.58 20.14 -14.40
C ASP A 173 6.14 18.80 -13.77
N CYS A 174 6.88 17.70 -13.94
CA CYS A 174 6.61 16.46 -13.21
C CYS A 174 6.88 16.61 -11.72
N LEU A 175 5.98 16.08 -10.90
CA LEU A 175 6.11 16.08 -9.44
C LEU A 175 6.32 14.66 -8.91
N GLU A 176 7.23 14.51 -7.96
CA GLU A 176 7.32 13.26 -7.21
C GLU A 176 6.12 13.11 -6.28
N ASP A 177 5.70 11.86 -6.04
CA ASP A 177 4.52 11.54 -5.23
C ASP A 177 4.53 12.21 -3.85
N TRP A 178 5.67 12.25 -3.17
CA TRP A 178 5.78 12.87 -1.85
C TRP A 178 5.66 14.40 -1.90
N GLN A 179 6.15 15.03 -2.99
CA GLN A 179 6.09 16.48 -3.18
C GLN A 179 4.65 16.91 -3.39
N LEU A 180 3.89 16.17 -4.21
CA LEU A 180 2.47 16.44 -4.44
C LEU A 180 1.70 16.51 -3.12
N TRP A 181 1.85 15.50 -2.25
CA TRP A 181 1.15 15.47 -0.96
C TRP A 181 1.68 16.52 0.02
N SER A 182 2.99 16.73 0.06
CA SER A 182 3.60 17.71 0.97
C SER A 182 3.19 19.14 0.62
N GLU A 183 3.20 19.50 -0.66
CA GLU A 183 2.78 20.82 -1.14
C GLU A 183 1.27 21.03 -0.97
N LEU A 184 0.46 20.02 -1.26
CA LEU A 184 -0.98 20.08 -1.03
C LEU A 184 -1.27 20.30 0.47
N GLY A 185 -0.66 19.50 1.34
CA GLY A 185 -0.80 19.60 2.79
C GLY A 185 -0.39 20.98 3.32
N ARG A 186 0.76 21.51 2.89
CA ARG A 186 1.23 22.86 3.26
C ARG A 186 0.24 23.94 2.83
N LYS A 187 -0.23 23.91 1.58
CA LYS A 187 -1.20 24.88 1.04
C LYS A 187 -2.55 24.81 1.76
N MET A 188 -2.92 23.65 2.29
CA MET A 188 -4.13 23.45 3.09
C MET A 188 -3.98 23.84 4.57
N GLY A 189 -2.80 24.32 4.99
CA GLY A 189 -2.55 24.74 6.38
C GLY A 189 -2.07 23.61 7.30
N TYR A 190 -1.66 22.47 6.76
CA TYR A 190 -1.17 21.30 7.50
C TYR A 190 0.36 21.19 7.50
N ALA A 191 1.08 22.30 7.35
CA ALA A 191 2.53 22.31 7.16
C ALA A 191 3.31 21.54 8.23
N ASP A 192 2.85 21.55 9.48
CA ASP A 192 3.47 20.85 10.61
C ASP A 192 3.56 19.32 10.41
N TYR A 193 2.66 18.74 9.59
CA TYR A 193 2.66 17.31 9.25
C TYR A 193 3.55 16.97 8.04
N PHE A 194 4.05 17.98 7.33
CA PHE A 194 4.88 17.82 6.13
C PHE A 194 6.18 18.63 6.22
N PRO A 195 7.06 18.33 7.20
CA PRO A 195 8.26 19.14 7.46
C PRO A 195 9.37 18.94 6.42
N TRP A 196 9.37 17.83 5.68
CA TRP A 196 10.49 17.40 4.83
C TRP A 196 10.69 18.28 3.60
N GLN A 197 11.89 18.79 3.40
CA GLN A 197 12.25 19.64 2.26
C GLN A 197 12.86 18.84 1.09
N SER A 198 13.16 17.55 1.31
CA SER A 198 13.71 16.66 0.30
C SER A 198 13.22 15.22 0.49
N ALA A 199 13.34 14.40 -0.57
CA ALA A 199 13.07 12.97 -0.50
C ALA A 199 13.99 12.29 0.53
N ASP A 200 15.26 12.71 0.61
CA ASP A 200 16.24 12.15 1.54
C ASP A 200 15.88 12.40 3.01
N GLU A 201 15.33 13.58 3.34
CA GLU A 201 14.80 13.85 4.68
C GLU A 201 13.60 12.97 5.03
N LEU A 202 12.66 12.80 4.08
CA LEU A 202 11.51 11.91 4.27
C LEU A 202 11.97 10.46 4.44
N PHE A 203 12.89 10.00 3.61
CA PHE A 203 13.46 8.66 3.65
C PHE A 203 14.23 8.39 4.95
N ALA A 204 15.04 9.34 5.42
CA ALA A 204 15.71 9.25 6.71
C ALA A 204 14.69 9.12 7.86
N TYR A 205 13.62 9.91 7.84
CA TYR A 205 12.53 9.81 8.82
C TYR A 205 11.84 8.42 8.77
N LEU A 206 11.49 7.94 7.58
CA LEU A 206 10.85 6.63 7.41
C LEU A 206 11.72 5.49 7.93
N LEU A 207 13.03 5.58 7.75
CA LEU A 207 13.99 4.56 8.16
C LEU A 207 14.40 4.64 9.63
N GLU A 208 14.19 5.75 10.33
CA GLU A 208 14.68 5.96 11.71
C GLU A 208 14.37 4.76 12.65
N PRO A 209 13.15 4.20 12.69
CA PRO A 209 12.83 3.10 13.61
C PRO A 209 13.48 1.76 13.24
N SER A 210 14.00 1.63 12.02
CA SER A 210 14.69 0.43 11.54
C SER A 210 16.14 0.35 12.03
N GLY A 211 16.74 1.49 12.37
CA GLY A 211 18.18 1.62 12.64
C GLY A 211 19.07 1.54 11.39
N ILE A 212 18.47 1.44 10.19
CA ILE A 212 19.18 1.52 8.91
C ILE A 212 19.19 2.98 8.46
N THR A 213 20.35 3.50 8.06
CA THR A 213 20.44 4.85 7.49
C THR A 213 20.33 4.82 5.96
N LEU A 214 19.94 5.94 5.37
CA LEU A 214 19.94 6.09 3.91
C LEU A 214 21.36 5.89 3.33
N GLU A 215 22.38 6.43 3.99
CA GLU A 215 23.79 6.26 3.60
C GLU A 215 24.21 4.78 3.59
N GLN A 216 23.78 3.99 4.58
CA GLN A 216 24.05 2.56 4.61
C GLN A 216 23.42 1.85 3.40
N LEU A 217 22.21 2.22 3.00
CA LEU A 217 21.57 1.65 1.80
C LEU A 217 22.32 2.06 0.53
N GLU A 218 22.76 3.32 0.42
CA GLU A 218 23.50 3.81 -0.74
C GLU A 218 24.87 3.14 -0.90
N GLN A 219 25.53 2.80 0.21
CA GLN A 219 26.78 2.03 0.22
C GLN A 219 26.59 0.53 -0.08
N ASN A 220 25.35 0.03 -0.02
CA ASN A 220 24.99 -1.37 -0.25
C ASN A 220 24.00 -1.50 -1.44
N PRO A 221 24.47 -1.45 -2.69
CA PRO A 221 23.58 -1.42 -3.87
C PRO A 221 22.73 -2.70 -4.05
N GLY A 222 23.09 -3.81 -3.39
CA GLY A 222 22.27 -5.02 -3.34
C GLY A 222 21.14 -4.97 -2.30
N GLY A 223 21.04 -3.89 -1.53
CA GLY A 223 20.15 -3.74 -0.39
C GLY A 223 20.71 -4.32 0.92
N ILE A 224 19.96 -4.09 1.99
CA ILE A 224 20.25 -4.60 3.33
C ILE A 224 19.16 -5.60 3.72
N HIS A 225 19.57 -6.77 4.19
CA HIS A 225 18.62 -7.75 4.70
C HIS A 225 18.15 -7.38 6.11
N SER A 226 16.84 -7.20 6.27
CA SER A 226 16.22 -6.86 7.55
C SER A 226 15.91 -8.13 8.36
N GLY A 227 16.87 -8.54 9.19
CA GLY A 227 16.75 -9.71 10.07
C GLY A 227 17.75 -10.80 9.74
N LYS A 228 17.93 -11.75 10.66
CA LYS A 228 18.65 -12.98 10.34
C LYS A 228 17.83 -13.75 9.32
N LEU A 229 18.44 -14.17 8.20
CA LEU A 229 17.90 -15.30 7.45
C LEU A 229 17.60 -16.39 8.48
N PRO A 230 16.40 -17.01 8.48
CA PRO A 230 16.08 -18.00 9.48
C PRO A 230 17.18 -19.06 9.46
N ASP A 231 17.86 -19.25 10.59
CA ASP A 231 18.63 -20.46 10.79
C ASP A 231 17.61 -21.58 10.59
N PHE A 232 17.73 -22.37 9.51
CA PHE A 232 16.81 -23.46 9.17
C PHE A 232 16.99 -24.62 10.17
N VAL A 233 16.79 -24.33 11.45
CA VAL A 233 16.72 -25.29 12.55
C VAL A 233 15.23 -25.55 12.69
N GLY A 234 14.79 -26.74 12.29
CA GLY A 234 13.38 -27.07 12.14
C GLY A 234 12.48 -26.68 13.32
N TRP A 235 11.18 -26.58 13.03
CA TRP A 235 10.06 -26.26 13.94
C TRP A 235 10.45 -25.83 15.37
N ASN A 236 10.42 -24.52 15.63
CA ASN A 236 10.60 -23.95 16.96
C ASN A 236 9.23 -23.65 17.61
N PRO A 237 8.84 -24.36 18.69
CA PRO A 237 7.59 -24.08 19.41
C PRO A 237 7.52 -22.68 20.05
N GLY A 238 8.64 -21.96 20.18
CA GLY A 238 8.65 -20.56 20.60
C GLY A 238 8.00 -19.59 19.60
N ASN A 239 7.94 -19.97 18.31
CA ASN A 239 7.24 -19.20 17.28
C ASN A 239 5.75 -19.53 17.20
N LEU A 240 5.28 -20.56 17.93
CA LEU A 240 3.91 -21.06 17.90
C LEU A 240 2.90 -19.96 18.26
N PHE A 241 3.19 -19.11 19.25
CA PHE A 241 2.30 -18.00 19.61
C PHE A 241 2.13 -16.96 18.48
N TYR A 242 3.14 -16.80 17.62
CA TYR A 242 3.15 -15.85 16.52
C TYR A 242 2.46 -16.41 15.27
N HIS A 243 2.74 -17.67 14.92
CA HIS A 243 2.05 -18.37 13.84
C HIS A 243 0.59 -18.63 14.19
N LEU A 244 0.26 -18.95 15.44
CA LEU A 244 -1.12 -19.06 15.88
C LEU A 244 -1.83 -17.71 15.83
N ARG A 245 -1.16 -16.56 16.00
CA ARG A 245 -1.83 -15.27 15.77
C ARG A 245 -2.16 -15.03 14.30
N ALA A 246 -1.33 -15.47 13.35
CA ALA A 246 -1.62 -15.38 11.92
C ALA A 246 -2.66 -16.42 11.47
N ILE A 247 -2.52 -17.68 11.93
CA ILE A 247 -3.37 -18.81 11.56
C ILE A 247 -4.73 -18.78 12.30
N PHE A 248 -4.78 -18.41 13.58
CA PHE A 248 -6.06 -18.22 14.29
C PHE A 248 -6.79 -16.95 13.87
N PHE A 249 -6.12 -15.90 13.37
CA PHE A 249 -6.84 -14.78 12.76
C PHE A 249 -7.53 -15.22 11.47
N ASP A 250 -6.85 -16.03 10.65
CA ASP A 250 -7.46 -16.63 9.46
C ASP A 250 -8.60 -17.60 9.83
N LEU A 251 -8.53 -18.31 10.96
CA LEU A 251 -9.54 -19.29 11.41
C LEU A 251 -10.72 -18.70 12.22
N LEU A 252 -10.59 -17.52 12.83
CA LEU A 252 -11.64 -16.87 13.64
C LEU A 252 -12.42 -15.78 12.89
N LEU A 253 -12.03 -15.49 11.64
CA LEU A 253 -12.85 -14.79 10.65
C LEU A 253 -13.68 -15.79 9.82
#